data_AF-A0A1G2K5W1-F1
#
_entry.id   AF-A0A1G2K5W1-F1
#
_cell.length_a   1.000
_cell.length_b   1.000
_cell.length_c   1.000
_cell.angle_alpha   90.00
_cell.angle_beta   90.00
_cell.angle_gamma   90.00
#
_symmetry.space_group_name_H-M   'P 1'
#
loop_
_entity.id
_entity.type
_entity.pdbx_description
1 polymer ?
#
loop_
_entity_poly.entity_id
_entity_poly.type
_entity_poly.pdbx_seq_one_letter_code
_entity_poly.pdbx_strand_id
1 'polypeptide(L)'
;MGTLIPIASYLSWHYGAAYRDMGAIWKDFVWFLYHFFSLPLLLKTFFSPLFRLSERVASFDMEGILETIVVNTVMRLAGMITRALLGAGGILALAMLCAAGILFFIVWTLLPILVFGLFGGSIFFLFL
;
A
#
# COMPACT_ATOMS: atom_id res chain seq x y z
N MET A 1 -17.24 -19.14 -41.89
CA MET A 1 -16.04 -18.34 -41.53
C MET A 1 -16.44 -17.15 -40.63
N GLY A 2 -17.08 -17.36 -39.46
CA GLY A 2 -17.74 -16.24 -38.76
C GLY A 2 -17.89 -16.31 -37.24
N THR A 3 -17.41 -17.36 -36.56
CA THR A 3 -17.60 -17.52 -35.10
C THR A 3 -16.30 -17.56 -34.29
N LEU A 4 -15.13 -17.69 -34.95
CA LEU A 4 -13.83 -17.78 -34.28
C LEU A 4 -13.23 -16.40 -33.91
N ILE A 5 -13.67 -15.33 -34.59
CA ILE A 5 -13.17 -13.96 -34.37
C ILE A 5 -13.40 -13.48 -32.92
N PRO A 6 -14.61 -13.56 -32.34
CA PRO A 6 -14.87 -13.02 -31.01
C PRO A 6 -14.13 -13.76 -29.89
N ILE A 7 -13.97 -15.09 -30.00
CA ILE A 7 -13.29 -15.90 -28.99
C ILE A 7 -11.78 -15.61 -29.01
N ALA A 8 -11.17 -15.58 -30.19
CA ALA A 8 -9.76 -15.26 -30.33
C ALA A 8 -9.45 -13.83 -29.85
N SER A 9 -10.30 -12.85 -30.20
CA SER A 9 -10.15 -11.47 -29.73
C SER A 9 -10.33 -11.34 -28.22
N TYR A 10 -11.26 -12.11 -27.64
CA TYR A 10 -11.44 -12.14 -26.19
C TYR A 10 -10.21 -12.70 -25.49
N LEU A 11 -9.68 -13.85 -25.92
CA LEU A 11 -8.48 -14.44 -25.32
C LEU A 11 -7.28 -13.50 -25.44
N SER A 12 -7.08 -12.86 -26.60
CA SER A 12 -5.98 -11.92 -26.80
C SER A 12 -6.09 -10.68 -25.91
N TRP A 13 -7.32 -10.20 -25.68
CA TRP A 13 -7.56 -9.10 -24.75
C TRP A 13 -7.34 -9.54 -23.30
N HIS A 14 -7.95 -10.66 -22.90
CA HIS A 14 -7.96 -11.17 -21.52
C HIS A 14 -6.55 -11.45 -20.99
N TYR A 15 -5.70 -12.06 -21.82
CA TYR A 15 -4.32 -12.42 -21.47
C TYR A 15 -3.26 -11.41 -21.95
N GLY A 16 -3.67 -10.31 -22.58
CA GLY A 16 -2.75 -9.33 -23.16
C GLY A 16 -3.05 -7.91 -22.73
N ALA A 17 -4.03 -7.29 -23.39
CA ALA A 17 -4.38 -5.88 -23.15
C ALA A 17 -4.84 -5.64 -21.70
N ALA A 18 -5.71 -6.51 -21.16
CA ALA A 18 -6.23 -6.37 -19.82
C ALA A 18 -5.13 -6.38 -18.74
N TYR A 19 -4.14 -7.28 -18.84
CA TYR A 19 -3.01 -7.32 -17.90
C TYR A 19 -2.19 -6.04 -17.91
N ARG A 20 -2.04 -5.40 -19.08
CA ARG A 20 -1.33 -4.13 -19.22
C ARG A 20 -2.07 -3.01 -18.50
N ASP A 21 -3.38 -2.95 -18.69
CA ASP A 21 -4.23 -1.93 -18.07
C ASP A 21 -4.32 -2.13 -16.55
N MET A 22 -4.52 -3.38 -16.11
CA MET A 22 -4.51 -3.75 -14.68
C MET A 22 -3.15 -3.42 -14.03
N GLY A 23 -2.05 -3.71 -14.71
CA GLY A 23 -0.70 -3.38 -14.23
C GLY A 23 -0.46 -1.87 -14.12
N ALA A 24 -1.00 -1.09 -15.05
CA ALA A 24 -0.94 0.37 -14.99
C ALA A 24 -1.72 0.91 -13.77
N ILE A 25 -2.95 0.44 -13.57
CA ILE A 25 -3.79 0.82 -12.42
C ILE A 25 -3.11 0.43 -11.11
N TRP A 26 -2.56 -0.79 -11.02
CA TRP A 26 -1.87 -1.26 -9.81
C TRP A 26 -0.64 -0.40 -9.50
N LYS A 27 0.13 -0.02 -10.51
CA LYS A 27 1.26 0.91 -10.38
C LYS A 27 0.79 2.27 -9.86
N ASP A 28 -0.34 2.79 -10.33
CA ASP A 28 -0.88 4.08 -9.88
C ASP A 28 -1.32 4.02 -8.41
N PHE A 29 -1.90 2.90 -7.96
CA PHE A 29 -2.19 2.68 -6.53
C PHE A 29 -0.92 2.60 -5.68
N VAL A 30 0.12 1.91 -6.14
CA VAL A 30 1.42 1.84 -5.46
C VAL A 30 2.02 3.24 -5.36
N TRP A 31 2.01 3.99 -6.46
CA TRP A 31 2.47 5.37 -6.50
C TRP A 31 1.66 6.25 -5.54
N PHE A 32 0.33 6.12 -5.51
CA PHE A 32 -0.53 6.84 -4.58
C PHE A 32 -0.15 6.56 -3.12
N LEU A 33 -0.05 5.29 -2.71
CA LEU A 33 0.32 4.95 -1.33
C LEU A 33 1.71 5.45 -0.96
N TYR A 34 2.65 5.37 -1.90
CA TYR A 34 4.01 5.87 -1.70
C TYR A 34 4.06 7.37 -1.40
N HIS A 35 3.21 8.17 -2.07
CA HIS A 35 3.12 9.62 -1.87
C HIS A 35 2.20 10.01 -0.70
N PHE A 36 1.06 9.34 -0.56
CA PHE A 36 0.09 9.59 0.51
C PHE A 36 0.72 9.41 1.89
N PHE A 37 1.45 8.31 2.09
CA PHE A 37 2.20 8.10 3.32
C PHE A 37 3.53 8.83 3.34
N SER A 38 3.93 9.57 2.30
CA SER A 38 5.22 10.27 2.23
C SER A 38 6.40 9.37 2.63
N LEU A 39 6.37 8.09 2.23
CA LEU A 39 7.34 7.06 2.62
C LEU A 39 8.82 7.52 2.48
N PRO A 40 9.26 8.14 1.37
CA PRO A 40 10.65 8.59 1.26
C PRO A 40 11.01 9.68 2.27
N LEU A 41 10.08 10.58 2.58
CA LEU A 41 10.29 11.62 3.58
C LEU A 41 10.33 11.02 4.99
N LEU A 42 9.47 10.05 5.30
CA LEU A 42 9.47 9.34 6.57
C LEU A 42 10.77 8.57 6.79
N LEU A 43 11.27 7.85 5.78
CA LEU A 43 12.55 7.14 5.86
C LEU A 43 13.72 8.12 6.07
N LYS A 44 13.73 9.26 5.35
CA LYS A 44 14.78 10.28 5.48
C LYS A 44 14.73 11.00 6.82
N THR A 45 13.53 11.23 7.35
CA THR A 45 13.33 11.98 8.59
C THR A 45 13.32 11.08 9.82
N PHE A 46 13.29 9.75 9.70
CA PHE A 46 13.27 8.86 10.87
C PHE A 46 14.47 9.11 11.80
N PHE A 47 15.67 9.32 11.24
CA PHE A 47 16.90 9.59 11.99
C PHE A 47 17.25 11.08 12.14
N SER A 48 16.52 11.96 11.46
CA SER A 48 16.79 13.41 11.47
C SER A 48 16.54 14.16 12.80
N PRO A 49 15.59 13.80 13.69
CA PRO A 49 15.24 14.64 14.83
C PRO A 49 16.23 14.52 16.00
N LEU A 50 17.13 13.52 15.97
CA LEU A 50 18.20 13.39 16.95
C LEU A 50 19.13 14.62 17.01
N PHE A 51 19.11 15.48 15.98
CA PHE A 51 20.08 16.58 15.82
C PHE A 51 19.47 17.99 15.75
N ARG A 52 18.14 18.19 15.85
CA ARG A 52 17.52 19.49 15.50
C ARG A 52 16.54 20.14 16.48
N LEU A 53 16.09 19.46 17.52
CA LEU A 53 15.25 20.08 18.57
C LEU A 53 16.07 20.23 19.85
N SER A 54 16.90 21.28 19.90
CA SER A 54 17.29 21.86 21.16
C SER A 54 16.62 23.23 21.23
N GLU A 55 15.51 23.30 21.96
CA GLU A 55 15.09 24.58 22.51
C GLU A 55 16.29 25.17 23.28
N ARG A 56 16.66 26.42 22.99
CA ARG A 56 17.78 27.06 23.70
C ARG A 56 17.39 27.16 25.17
N VAL A 57 18.25 26.70 26.06
CA VAL A 57 18.08 26.79 27.51
C VAL A 57 17.67 28.22 27.87
N ALA A 58 16.44 28.40 28.38
CA ALA A 58 15.84 29.71 28.60
C ALA A 58 16.50 30.50 29.75
N SER A 59 17.09 29.78 30.73
CA SER A 59 17.86 30.33 31.84
C SER A 59 18.93 29.33 32.28
N PHE A 60 20.12 29.81 32.67
CA PHE A 60 21.22 28.97 33.20
C PHE A 60 20.98 28.46 34.63
N ASP A 61 19.76 28.57 35.15
CA ASP A 61 19.35 27.95 36.41
C ASP A 61 19.00 26.47 36.24
N MET A 62 19.25 25.69 37.31
CA MET A 62 19.01 24.24 37.35
C MET A 62 17.56 23.86 36.98
N GLU A 63 16.60 24.69 37.39
CA GLU A 63 15.18 24.51 37.11
C GLU A 63 14.85 24.70 35.61
N GLY A 64 15.40 25.74 34.98
CA GLY A 64 15.22 26.00 33.55
C GLY A 64 15.89 24.94 32.66
N ILE A 65 17.01 24.36 33.10
CA ILE A 65 17.67 23.25 32.41
C ILE A 65 16.81 21.98 32.45
N LEU A 66 16.27 21.63 33.62
CA LEU A 66 15.40 20.45 33.79
C LEU A 66 14.12 20.58 32.97
N GLU A 67 13.46 21.73 32.99
CA GLU A 67 12.27 22.00 32.19
C GLU A 67 12.54 21.82 30.69
N THR A 68 13.63 22.42 30.20
CA THR A 68 14.04 22.32 28.78
C THR A 68 14.33 20.86 28.37
N ILE A 69 14.93 20.05 29.26
CA ILE A 69 15.22 18.64 28.99
C ILE A 69 13.92 17.83 28.90
N VAL A 70 12.99 18.02 29.84
CA VAL A 70 11.72 17.29 29.87
C VAL A 70 10.89 17.64 28.63
N VAL A 71 10.71 18.93 28.33
CA VAL A 71 9.94 19.40 27.17
C VAL A 71 10.54 18.87 25.87
N ASN A 72 11.86 19.03 25.65
CA ASN A 72 12.51 18.50 24.45
C ASN A 72 12.38 16.97 24.35
N THR A 73 12.45 16.24 25.46
CA THR A 73 12.33 14.78 25.47
C THR A 73 10.92 14.35 25.05
N VAL A 74 9.89 14.99 25.60
CA VAL A 74 8.48 14.73 25.25
C VAL A 74 8.22 15.06 23.78
N MET A 75 8.68 16.21 23.30
CA MET A 75 8.50 16.62 21.90
C MET A 75 9.21 15.68 20.92
N ARG A 76 10.40 15.20 21.27
CA ARG A 76 11.14 14.19 20.48
C ARG A 76 10.39 12.85 20.46
N LEU A 77 9.91 12.39 21.61
CA LEU A 77 9.18 11.12 21.72
C LEU A 77 7.87 11.15 20.92
N ALA A 78 7.08 12.22 21.05
CA ALA A 78 5.85 12.41 20.29
C ALA A 78 6.11 12.39 18.76
N GLY A 79 7.16 13.11 18.31
CA GLY A 79 7.58 13.10 16.92
C GLY A 79 8.03 11.71 16.42
N MET A 80 8.79 10.97 17.24
CA MET A 80 9.21 9.61 16.92
C MET A 80 8.04 8.63 16.83
N ILE A 81 7.11 8.67 17.79
CA ILE A 81 5.92 7.82 17.81
C ILE A 81 5.06 8.09 16.57
N THR A 82 4.79 9.35 16.26
CA THR A 82 3.98 9.72 15.09
C THR A 82 4.60 9.19 13.79
N ARG A 83 5.92 9.33 13.64
CA ARG A 83 6.65 8.80 12.47
C ARG A 83 6.65 7.28 12.42
N ALA A 84 6.79 6.60 13.57
CA ALA A 84 6.72 5.15 13.65
C ALA A 84 5.34 4.63 13.24
N LEU A 85 4.26 5.25 13.73
CA LEU A 85 2.89 4.86 13.38
C LEU A 85 2.57 5.12 11.91
N LEU A 86 2.93 6.29 11.37
CA LEU A 86 2.74 6.61 9.95
C LEU A 86 3.56 5.69 9.04
N GLY A 87 4.81 5.42 9.41
CA GLY A 87 5.69 4.50 8.67
C GLY A 87 5.17 3.06 8.69
N ALA A 88 4.79 2.55 9.86
CA ALA A 88 4.22 1.21 10.01
C ALA A 88 2.90 1.08 9.24
N GLY A 89 2.02 2.07 9.34
CA GLY A 89 0.75 2.11 8.60
C GLY A 89 0.97 2.13 7.08
N GLY A 90 1.92 2.93 6.60
CA GLY A 90 2.25 2.99 5.17
C GLY A 90 2.84 1.69 4.63
N ILE A 91 3.73 1.04 5.38
CA ILE A 91 4.28 -0.27 5.01
C ILE A 91 3.18 -1.33 5.00
N LEU A 92 2.32 -1.36 6.01
CA LEU A 92 1.20 -2.31 6.09
C LEU A 92 0.22 -2.12 4.93
N ALA A 93 -0.16 -0.87 4.63
CA ALA A 93 -1.03 -0.56 3.50
C ALA A 93 -0.43 -1.00 2.17
N LEU A 94 0.87 -0.77 1.95
CA LEU A 94 1.57 -1.21 0.75
C LEU A 94 1.61 -2.74 0.64
N ALA A 95 1.88 -3.44 1.75
CA ALA A 95 1.87 -4.89 1.80
C ALA A 95 0.49 -5.47 1.48
N MET A 96 -0.58 -4.88 2.05
CA MET A 96 -1.96 -5.25 1.73
C MET A 96 -2.31 -5.00 0.26
N LEU A 97 -1.90 -3.87 -0.31
CA LEU A 97 -2.09 -3.56 -1.73
C LEU A 97 -1.38 -4.58 -2.64
N CYS A 98 -0.14 -4.95 -2.31
CA CYS A 98 0.59 -5.97 -3.06
C CYS A 98 -0.11 -7.34 -2.98
N ALA A 99 -0.53 -7.76 -1.79
CA ALA A 99 -1.25 -9.02 -1.59
C ALA A 99 -2.58 -9.04 -2.36
N ALA A 100 -3.37 -7.96 -2.27
CA ALA A 100 -4.63 -7.81 -2.99
C ALA A 100 -4.41 -7.78 -4.51
N GLY A 101 -3.37 -7.09 -4.98
CA GLY A 101 -2.98 -7.07 -6.40
C GLY A 101 -2.66 -8.47 -6.91
N ILE A 102 -1.79 -9.21 -6.22
CA ILE A 102 -1.42 -10.60 -6.59
C ILE A 102 -2.68 -11.48 -6.64
N LEU A 103 -3.53 -11.43 -5.62
CA LEU A 103 -4.77 -12.20 -5.60
C LEU A 103 -5.69 -11.82 -6.78
N PHE A 104 -5.83 -10.53 -7.07
CA PHE A 104 -6.62 -10.03 -8.19
C PHE A 104 -6.10 -10.55 -9.53
N PHE A 105 -4.78 -10.53 -9.76
CA PHE A 105 -4.17 -11.11 -10.97
C PHE A 105 -4.40 -12.62 -11.07
N ILE A 106 -4.29 -13.37 -9.96
CA ILE A 106 -4.56 -14.82 -9.95
C ILE A 106 -6.03 -15.08 -10.32
N VAL A 107 -6.96 -14.40 -9.66
CA VAL A 107 -8.40 -14.54 -9.91
C VAL A 107 -8.72 -14.17 -11.36
N TRP A 108 -8.16 -13.08 -11.89
CA TRP A 108 -8.34 -12.69 -13.29
C TRP A 108 -7.85 -13.77 -14.27
N THR A 109 -6.67 -14.35 -14.00
CA THR A 109 -6.10 -15.44 -14.81
C THR A 109 -7.02 -16.65 -14.86
N LEU A 110 -7.59 -17.01 -13.71
CA LEU A 110 -8.46 -18.18 -13.54
C LEU A 110 -9.93 -17.89 -13.86
N LEU A 111 -10.30 -16.64 -14.12
CA LEU A 111 -11.68 -16.20 -14.29
C LEU A 111 -12.42 -16.98 -15.38
N PRO A 112 -11.85 -17.26 -16.56
CA PRO A 112 -12.53 -18.08 -17.57
C PRO A 112 -12.86 -19.49 -17.05
N ILE A 113 -11.92 -20.13 -16.34
CA ILE A 113 -12.10 -21.47 -15.76
C ILE A 113 -13.15 -21.45 -14.65
N LEU A 114 -13.10 -20.45 -13.77
CA LEU A 114 -14.07 -20.26 -12.69
C LEU A 114 -15.49 -20.09 -13.23
N VAL A 115 -15.66 -19.30 -14.29
CA VAL A 115 -16.97 -19.10 -14.92
C VAL A 115 -17.51 -20.43 -15.45
N PHE A 116 -16.72 -21.19 -16.22
CA PHE A 116 -17.17 -22.50 -16.72
C PHE A 116 -17.47 -23.49 -15.59
N GLY A 117 -16.65 -23.52 -14.54
CA GLY A 117 -16.85 -24.37 -13.37
C GLY A 117 -18.13 -24.03 -12.60
N LEU A 118 -18.38 -22.75 -12.35
CA LEU A 118 -19.58 -22.30 -11.63
C LEU A 118 -20.85 -22.55 -12.42
N PHE A 119 -20.85 -22.27 -13.73
CA PHE A 119 -22.00 -22.56 -14.58
C PHE A 119 -22.28 -24.07 -14.67
N GLY A 120 -21.24 -24.89 -14.89
CA GLY A 120 -21.38 -26.35 -14.95
C GLY A 120 -21.86 -26.96 -13.63
N GLY A 121 -21.29 -26.52 -12.50
CA GLY A 121 -21.68 -26.96 -11.16
C GLY A 121 -23.12 -26.58 -10.83
N SER A 122 -23.56 -25.38 -11.21
CA SER A 122 -24.95 -24.93 -11.00
C SER A 122 -25.95 -25.82 -11.75
N ILE A 123 -25.65 -26.16 -13.01
CA ILE A 123 -26.48 -27.05 -13.83
C ILE A 123 -26.52 -28.44 -13.20
N PHE A 124 -25.37 -29.01 -12.82
CA PHE A 124 -25.31 -30.32 -12.19
C PHE A 124 -26.14 -30.39 -10.90
N PHE A 125 -26.08 -29.35 -10.05
CA PHE A 125 -26.85 -29.28 -8.81
C PHE A 125 -28.36 -29.15 -9.04
N LEU A 126 -28.80 -28.53 -10.15
CA LEU A 126 -30.22 -28.43 -10.51
C LEU A 126 -30.83 -29.75 -11.01
N PHE A 127 -29.99 -30.67 -11.51
CA PHE A 127 -30.42 -31.97 -12.04
C PHE A 127 -30.19 -33.14 -11.06
N LEU A 128 -29.62 -32.87 -9.89
CA LEU A 128 -29.47 -33.82 -8.78
C LEU A 128 -30.68 -33.72 -7.84
#